data_AF-A0A2W7MV61-F1
#
_entry.id   AF-A0A2W7MV61-F1
#
_cell.length_a   1.000
_cell.length_b   1.000
_cell.length_c   1.000
_cell.angle_alpha   90.00
_cell.angle_beta   90.00
_cell.angle_gamma   90.00
#
_symmetry.space_group_name_H-M   'P 1'
#
loop_
_entity.id
_entity.type
_entity.pdbx_description
1 polymer ?
#
loop_
_entity_poly.entity_id
_entity_poly.type
_entity_poly.pdbx_seq_one_letter_code
_entity_poly.pdbx_strand_id
1 'polypeptide(L)'
;MLRPDWGWILFFCFVLLFCAWVRWPLLAMVTVGVAVLTFVPRVRAFFIKKHQQIGRIGRMICDWGFVVVVSLTIVVGLKSYFVDVFRLPSNSMEMTIGNGDMVVINKLILGPRMRPDDPDAFYRAPGFRKVRHNDLIVFNFPEGDTLLVNRYFESYYSLKRQYGDMKTPGGQTLLGKTAYKSVTRRPKYIKRVVALPGDTVEMRDGTLWVNHRKVSVPPTSVRKYVDATGRGDSLLKALNIRPYNRYLQKQTPIYELSVGQVAQHAALDSHVVPLRVPADQPDPYVFPHDFRWNVDHYGPVVVPARGMRLDVNERNILLYARLIDVYEGNELSVRGDEVLINGQVTRSYVCKMDYYWVMGDNQPHSFDSRYWGFLPANHIIGVSPLQFHVDGHE
;
A
#
# COMPACT_ATOMS: atom_id res chain seq x y z
N MET A 1 -49.72 2.04 -30.70
CA MET A 1 -48.54 1.23 -31.06
C MET A 1 -47.28 2.04 -30.80
N LEU A 2 -46.59 1.80 -29.68
CA LEU A 2 -45.29 2.40 -29.40
C LEU A 2 -44.26 1.70 -30.30
N ARG A 3 -43.74 2.40 -31.31
CA ARG A 3 -42.62 1.88 -32.11
C ARG A 3 -41.39 1.76 -31.18
N PRO A 4 -40.62 0.67 -31.24
CA PRO A 4 -39.36 0.59 -30.51
C PRO A 4 -38.47 1.71 -31.03
N ASP A 5 -38.05 2.60 -30.13
CA ASP A 5 -37.14 3.67 -30.48
C ASP A 5 -35.74 3.05 -30.60
N TRP A 6 -35.41 2.63 -31.83
CA TRP A 6 -34.19 1.91 -32.20
C TRP A 6 -32.91 2.59 -31.72
N GLY A 7 -32.96 3.90 -31.43
CA GLY A 7 -31.87 4.64 -30.81
C GLY A 7 -31.47 4.11 -29.43
N TRP A 8 -32.40 3.58 -28.63
CA TRP A 8 -32.10 3.00 -27.31
C TRP A 8 -31.41 1.65 -27.41
N ILE A 9 -31.86 0.81 -28.34
CA ILE A 9 -31.26 -0.51 -28.57
C ILE A 9 -29.84 -0.33 -29.10
N LEU A 10 -29.65 0.56 -30.08
CA LEU A 10 -28.33 0.88 -30.61
C LEU A 10 -27.41 1.53 -29.57
N PHE A 11 -27.94 2.39 -28.68
CA PHE A 11 -27.17 2.97 -27.59
C PHE A 11 -26.74 1.92 -26.56
N PHE A 12 -27.64 1.04 -26.11
CA PHE A 12 -27.28 -0.01 -25.16
C PHE A 12 -26.35 -1.05 -25.78
N CYS A 13 -26.55 -1.43 -27.05
CA CYS A 13 -25.62 -2.28 -27.79
C CYS A 13 -24.26 -1.60 -27.93
N PHE A 14 -24.20 -0.30 -28.23
CA PHE A 14 -22.95 0.44 -28.32
C PHE A 14 -22.26 0.58 -26.97
N VAL A 15 -22.96 0.93 -25.89
CA VAL A 15 -22.42 1.00 -24.53
C VAL A 15 -21.95 -0.38 -24.06
N LEU A 16 -22.67 -1.47 -24.36
CA LEU A 16 -22.26 -2.84 -24.00
C LEU A 16 -21.04 -3.30 -24.80
N LEU A 17 -21.02 -3.08 -26.11
CA LEU A 17 -19.86 -3.38 -26.97
C LEU A 17 -18.64 -2.51 -26.63
N PHE A 18 -18.87 -1.26 -26.22
CA PHE A 18 -17.83 -0.31 -25.85
C PHE A 18 -17.29 -0.59 -24.44
N CYS A 19 -18.15 -0.88 -23.46
CA CYS A 19 -17.71 -1.38 -22.14
C CYS A 19 -16.95 -2.71 -22.26
N ALA A 20 -17.26 -3.53 -23.26
CA ALA A 20 -16.49 -4.74 -23.59
C ALA A 20 -15.15 -4.45 -24.30
N TRP A 21 -14.99 -3.28 -24.95
CA TRP A 21 -13.85 -2.95 -25.82
C TRP A 21 -12.85 -1.95 -25.21
N VAL A 22 -13.25 -1.10 -24.26
CA VAL A 22 -12.43 0.01 -23.77
C VAL A 22 -11.26 -0.47 -22.93
N ARG A 23 -10.09 -0.52 -23.58
CA ARG A 23 -8.78 -0.66 -22.95
C ARG A 23 -8.17 0.67 -22.49
N TRP A 24 -8.83 1.81 -22.78
CA TRP A 24 -8.28 3.16 -22.61
C TRP A 24 -9.16 4.08 -21.75
N PRO A 25 -8.72 4.50 -20.55
CA PRO A 25 -9.49 5.33 -19.62
C PRO A 25 -9.88 6.69 -20.21
N LEU A 26 -9.02 7.26 -21.06
CA LEU A 26 -9.25 8.56 -21.71
C LEU A 26 -10.38 8.47 -22.74
N LEU A 27 -10.43 7.38 -23.51
CA LEU A 27 -11.51 7.13 -24.46
C LEU A 27 -12.83 6.90 -23.70
N ALA A 28 -12.77 6.13 -22.59
CA ALA A 28 -13.90 5.97 -21.67
C ALA A 28 -14.43 7.33 -21.18
N MET A 29 -13.53 8.26 -20.87
CA MET A 29 -13.85 9.60 -20.37
C MET A 29 -14.50 10.47 -21.45
N VAL A 30 -13.99 10.45 -22.68
CA VAL A 30 -14.60 11.16 -23.82
C VAL A 30 -15.98 10.59 -24.10
N THR A 31 -16.16 9.28 -24.08
CA THR A 31 -17.49 8.67 -24.28
C THR A 31 -18.43 8.82 -23.10
N VAL A 32 -17.97 8.80 -21.86
CA VAL A 32 -18.83 9.10 -20.70
C VAL A 32 -19.19 10.57 -20.72
N GLY A 33 -18.24 11.47 -21.05
CA GLY A 33 -18.50 12.89 -21.24
C GLY A 33 -19.49 13.14 -22.38
N VAL A 34 -19.29 12.53 -23.54
CA VAL A 34 -20.21 12.60 -24.70
C VAL A 34 -21.53 11.93 -24.38
N ALA A 35 -21.58 10.79 -23.71
CA ALA A 35 -22.80 10.15 -23.27
C ALA A 35 -23.54 11.05 -22.28
N VAL A 36 -22.88 11.61 -21.27
CA VAL A 36 -23.47 12.58 -20.34
C VAL A 36 -23.99 13.79 -21.13
N LEU A 37 -23.18 14.43 -21.99
CA LEU A 37 -23.59 15.60 -22.76
C LEU A 37 -24.71 15.33 -23.78
N THR A 38 -24.81 14.12 -24.33
CA THR A 38 -25.81 13.75 -25.35
C THR A 38 -27.04 13.04 -24.77
N PHE A 39 -26.92 12.42 -23.61
CA PHE A 39 -27.93 11.60 -22.95
C PHE A 39 -28.63 12.35 -21.82
N VAL A 40 -27.91 13.16 -21.04
CA VAL A 40 -28.51 14.01 -20.00
C VAL A 40 -29.62 14.90 -20.57
N PRO A 41 -29.44 15.60 -21.71
CA PRO A 41 -30.51 16.41 -22.29
C PRO A 41 -31.69 15.56 -22.80
N ARG A 42 -31.43 14.35 -23.32
CA ARG A 42 -32.47 13.46 -23.87
C ARG A 42 -33.28 12.75 -22.79
N VAL A 43 -32.62 12.28 -21.72
CA VAL A 43 -33.29 11.75 -20.53
C VAL A 43 -34.09 12.85 -19.85
N ARG A 44 -33.52 14.05 -19.72
CA ARG A 44 -34.24 15.22 -19.20
C ARG A 44 -35.46 15.53 -20.08
N ALA A 45 -35.35 15.53 -21.41
CA ALA A 45 -36.47 15.74 -22.32
C ALA A 45 -37.55 14.64 -22.24
N PHE A 46 -37.16 13.38 -22.08
CA PHE A 46 -38.07 12.25 -21.85
C PHE A 46 -38.81 12.40 -20.52
N PHE A 47 -38.10 12.76 -19.45
CA PHE A 47 -38.71 13.08 -18.16
C PHE A 47 -39.60 14.32 -18.24
N ILE A 48 -39.22 15.37 -19.00
CA ILE A 48 -40.03 16.58 -19.26
C ILE A 48 -41.36 16.24 -19.97
N LYS A 49 -41.35 15.29 -20.91
CA LYS A 49 -42.57 14.81 -21.58
C LYS A 49 -43.52 14.09 -20.61
N LYS A 50 -42.97 13.28 -19.69
CA LYS A 50 -43.75 12.62 -18.63
C LYS A 50 -44.14 13.59 -17.49
N HIS A 51 -43.36 14.65 -17.28
CA HIS A 51 -43.51 15.74 -16.31
C HIS A 51 -44.81 16.53 -16.47
N GLN A 52 -45.37 16.60 -17.68
CA GLN A 52 -46.64 17.28 -17.93
C GLN A 52 -47.83 16.60 -17.24
N GLN A 53 -47.71 15.32 -16.88
CA GLN A 53 -48.76 14.56 -16.17
C GLN A 53 -48.55 14.50 -14.65
N ILE A 54 -47.46 15.05 -14.12
CA ILE A 54 -47.05 14.89 -12.72
C ILE A 54 -47.17 16.23 -11.99
N GLY A 55 -47.74 16.25 -10.78
CA GLY A 55 -47.86 17.45 -9.95
C GLY A 55 -46.52 18.10 -9.58
N ARG A 56 -46.55 19.34 -9.04
CA ARG A 56 -45.36 20.14 -8.72
C ARG A 56 -44.32 19.39 -7.88
N ILE A 57 -44.77 18.61 -6.90
CA ILE A 57 -43.91 17.83 -6.00
C ILE A 57 -43.21 16.68 -6.74
N GLY A 58 -43.93 15.93 -7.58
CA GLY A 58 -43.34 14.81 -8.31
C GLY A 58 -42.30 15.25 -9.35
N ARG A 59 -42.46 16.45 -9.94
CA ARG A 59 -41.43 17.08 -10.79
C ARG A 59 -40.16 17.38 -10.00
N MET A 60 -40.30 17.99 -8.82
CA MET A 60 -39.17 18.29 -7.94
C MET A 60 -38.41 17.01 -7.56
N ILE A 61 -39.12 15.93 -7.22
CA ILE A 61 -38.50 14.64 -6.89
C ILE A 61 -37.73 14.06 -8.08
N CYS A 62 -38.27 14.12 -9.30
CA CYS A 62 -37.61 13.61 -10.49
C CYS A 62 -36.33 14.40 -10.82
N ASP A 63 -36.39 15.73 -10.75
CA ASP A 63 -35.24 16.60 -11.04
C ASP A 63 -34.09 16.35 -10.04
N TRP A 64 -34.38 16.30 -8.73
CA TRP A 64 -33.37 16.00 -7.71
C TRP A 64 -32.85 14.56 -7.82
N GLY A 65 -33.72 13.58 -8.07
CA GLY A 65 -33.32 12.19 -8.26
C GLY A 65 -32.34 12.02 -9.41
N PHE A 66 -32.59 12.72 -10.53
CA PHE A 66 -31.68 12.73 -11.67
C PHE A 66 -30.30 13.33 -11.31
N VAL A 67 -30.28 14.49 -10.64
CA VAL A 67 -29.03 15.14 -10.21
C VAL A 67 -28.22 14.23 -9.30
N VAL A 68 -28.88 13.55 -8.35
CA VAL A 68 -28.22 12.60 -7.43
C VAL A 68 -27.58 11.43 -8.19
N VAL A 69 -28.31 10.80 -9.11
CA VAL A 69 -27.79 9.65 -9.88
C VAL A 69 -26.59 10.05 -10.75
N VAL A 70 -26.67 11.19 -11.45
CA VAL A 70 -25.56 11.70 -12.26
C VAL A 70 -24.35 12.03 -11.38
N SER A 71 -24.56 12.70 -10.25
CA SER A 71 -23.50 13.07 -9.31
C SER A 71 -22.80 11.83 -8.73
N LEU A 72 -23.58 10.83 -8.30
CA LEU A 72 -23.04 9.56 -7.79
C LEU A 72 -22.23 8.82 -8.87
N THR A 73 -22.73 8.79 -10.10
CA THR A 73 -22.02 8.16 -11.23
C THR A 73 -20.68 8.83 -11.51
N ILE A 74 -20.65 10.17 -11.52
CA ILE A 74 -19.43 10.94 -11.69
C ILE A 74 -18.46 10.67 -10.54
N VAL A 75 -18.93 10.73 -9.28
CA VAL A 75 -18.08 10.51 -8.10
C VAL A 75 -17.51 9.09 -8.09
N VAL A 76 -18.32 8.07 -8.37
CA VAL A 76 -17.86 6.68 -8.47
C VAL A 76 -16.87 6.51 -9.62
N GLY A 77 -17.13 7.12 -10.78
CA GLY A 77 -16.20 7.10 -11.92
C GLY A 77 -14.87 7.75 -11.59
N LEU A 78 -14.89 8.96 -11.04
CA LEU A 78 -13.70 9.69 -10.60
C LEU A 78 -12.89 8.88 -9.58
N LYS A 79 -13.56 8.37 -8.55
CA LYS A 79 -12.93 7.54 -7.51
C LYS A 79 -12.43 6.21 -8.02
N SER A 80 -13.04 5.64 -9.05
CA SER A 80 -12.60 4.37 -9.63
C SER A 80 -11.32 4.57 -10.45
N TYR A 81 -11.28 5.58 -11.32
CA TYR A 81 -10.28 5.66 -12.38
C TYR A 81 -9.25 6.79 -12.26
N PHE A 82 -9.54 7.86 -11.53
CA PHE A 82 -8.76 9.11 -11.62
C PHE A 82 -8.09 9.49 -10.31
N VAL A 83 -8.90 9.80 -9.31
CA VAL A 83 -8.45 10.39 -8.05
C VAL A 83 -9.22 9.77 -6.90
N ASP A 84 -8.54 9.49 -5.82
CA ASP A 84 -9.17 9.08 -4.58
C ASP A 84 -8.54 9.85 -3.43
N VAL A 85 -9.27 10.01 -2.35
CA VAL A 85 -8.80 10.74 -1.17
C VAL A 85 -9.02 9.85 0.03
N PHE A 86 -7.99 9.69 0.84
CA PHE A 86 -8.09 8.89 2.06
C PHE A 86 -7.40 9.57 3.22
N ARG A 87 -7.95 9.33 4.42
CA ARG A 87 -7.40 9.83 5.67
C ARG A 87 -6.40 8.82 6.22
N LEU A 88 -5.24 9.29 6.67
CA LEU A 88 -4.21 8.43 7.21
C LEU A 88 -4.53 7.96 8.63
N PRO A 89 -4.53 6.64 8.89
CA PRO A 89 -4.80 6.10 10.21
C PRO A 89 -3.52 5.84 11.04
N SER A 90 -2.32 6.10 10.51
CA SER A 90 -1.06 5.62 11.11
C SER A 90 0.04 6.68 11.15
N ASN A 91 0.92 6.56 12.14
CA ASN A 91 2.11 7.39 12.34
C ASN A 91 3.34 6.94 11.52
N SER A 92 3.20 5.94 10.65
CA SER A 92 4.37 5.34 9.97
C SER A 92 5.06 6.25 8.95
N MET A 93 4.44 7.37 8.60
CA MET A 93 5.01 8.45 7.80
C MET A 93 5.09 9.77 8.59
N GLU A 94 4.92 9.74 9.91
CA GLU A 94 4.96 10.92 10.80
C GLU A 94 6.24 11.73 10.53
N MET A 95 6.15 13.06 10.64
CA MET A 95 7.12 14.07 10.15
C MET A 95 7.19 14.25 8.63
N THR A 96 6.71 13.30 7.83
CA THR A 96 6.51 13.49 6.38
C THR A 96 5.04 13.71 6.04
N ILE A 97 4.14 13.00 6.73
CA ILE A 97 2.69 13.15 6.67
C ILE A 97 2.14 12.89 8.08
N GLY A 98 1.35 13.81 8.61
CA GLY A 98 0.76 13.74 9.93
C GLY A 98 -0.32 12.67 10.06
N ASN A 99 -0.58 12.23 11.29
CA ASN A 99 -1.73 11.37 11.56
C ASN A 99 -3.01 12.17 11.34
N GLY A 100 -3.98 11.57 10.62
CA GLY A 100 -5.24 12.23 10.33
C GLY A 100 -5.20 13.13 9.09
N ASP A 101 -4.03 13.33 8.47
CA ASP A 101 -3.91 14.06 7.21
C ASP A 101 -4.66 13.38 6.07
N MET A 102 -5.07 14.20 5.11
CA MET A 102 -5.73 13.75 3.88
C MET A 102 -4.72 13.65 2.76
N VAL A 103 -4.67 12.47 2.16
CA VAL A 103 -3.76 12.18 1.05
C VAL A 103 -4.56 12.01 -0.23
N VAL A 104 -4.13 12.72 -1.27
CA VAL A 104 -4.72 12.65 -2.61
C VAL A 104 -3.96 11.63 -3.45
N ILE A 105 -4.68 10.62 -3.93
CA ILE A 105 -4.15 9.53 -4.74
C ILE A 105 -4.39 9.85 -6.21
N ASN A 106 -3.32 10.05 -6.98
CA ASN A 106 -3.37 10.16 -8.42
C ASN A 106 -3.19 8.79 -9.08
N LYS A 107 -4.27 8.27 -9.66
CA LYS A 107 -4.28 6.97 -10.35
C LYS A 107 -3.81 7.06 -11.80
N LEU A 108 -3.85 8.26 -12.40
CA LEU A 108 -3.44 8.47 -13.79
C LEU A 108 -1.93 8.36 -13.98
N ILE A 109 -1.14 8.59 -12.94
CA ILE A 109 0.32 8.43 -13.01
C ILE A 109 0.66 7.01 -13.47
N LEU A 110 0.17 5.99 -12.76
CA LEU A 110 0.40 4.58 -13.09
C LEU A 110 -0.61 3.99 -14.07
N GLY A 111 -1.74 4.68 -14.25
CA GLY A 111 -2.93 4.16 -14.87
C GLY A 111 -3.79 3.33 -13.90
N PRO A 112 -5.13 3.42 -14.02
CA PRO A 112 -6.02 2.66 -13.16
C PRO A 112 -5.82 1.16 -13.34
N ARG A 113 -5.85 0.43 -12.22
CA ARG A 113 -5.77 -1.03 -12.18
C ARG A 113 -7.09 -1.67 -12.58
N MET A 114 -7.00 -2.75 -13.33
CA MET A 114 -8.12 -3.56 -13.80
C MET A 114 -7.96 -4.98 -13.26
N ARG A 115 -9.07 -5.56 -12.78
CA ARG A 115 -9.11 -6.91 -12.17
C ARG A 115 -8.01 -7.16 -11.11
N PRO A 116 -7.84 -6.26 -10.12
CA PRO A 116 -6.77 -6.40 -9.12
C PRO A 116 -6.88 -7.65 -8.24
N ASP A 117 -8.06 -8.27 -8.15
CA ASP A 117 -8.33 -9.48 -7.38
C ASP A 117 -8.01 -10.78 -8.14
N ASP A 118 -7.67 -10.70 -9.43
CA ASP A 118 -7.31 -11.83 -10.30
C ASP A 118 -5.88 -11.63 -10.83
N PRO A 119 -4.87 -12.36 -10.32
CA PRO A 119 -3.48 -12.16 -10.70
C PRO A 119 -3.19 -12.52 -12.16
N ASP A 120 -3.92 -13.46 -12.76
CA ASP A 120 -3.71 -13.91 -14.14
C ASP A 120 -4.35 -12.93 -15.14
N ALA A 121 -5.46 -12.28 -14.76
CA ALA A 121 -6.10 -11.26 -15.58
C ALA A 121 -5.73 -9.81 -15.20
N PHE A 122 -4.86 -9.61 -14.21
CA PHE A 122 -4.47 -8.28 -13.74
C PHE A 122 -3.70 -7.51 -14.81
N TYR A 123 -4.17 -6.28 -15.07
CA TYR A 123 -3.43 -5.30 -15.87
C TYR A 123 -3.69 -3.88 -15.38
N ARG A 124 -2.83 -2.95 -15.81
CA ARG A 124 -3.06 -1.51 -15.68
C ARG A 124 -3.34 -0.94 -17.05
N ALA A 125 -4.31 -0.03 -17.11
CA ALA A 125 -4.42 0.83 -18.27
C ALA A 125 -3.15 1.70 -18.42
N PRO A 126 -2.84 2.22 -19.62
CA PRO A 126 -1.72 3.14 -19.79
C PRO A 126 -1.83 4.35 -18.85
N GLY A 127 -0.75 4.64 -18.13
CA GLY A 127 -0.58 5.84 -17.30
C GLY A 127 0.51 6.76 -17.83
N PHE A 128 0.68 7.92 -17.20
CA PHE A 128 1.72 8.89 -17.60
C PHE A 128 3.15 8.36 -17.41
N ARG A 129 3.40 7.52 -16.40
CA ARG A 129 4.72 6.92 -16.13
C ARG A 129 4.64 5.70 -15.22
N LYS A 130 5.71 4.90 -15.19
CA LYS A 130 5.86 3.84 -14.18
C LYS A 130 6.21 4.43 -12.80
N VAL A 131 6.11 3.57 -11.77
CA VAL A 131 6.59 3.84 -10.41
C VAL A 131 8.09 4.14 -10.45
N ARG A 132 8.54 5.08 -9.62
CA ARG A 132 9.94 5.45 -9.46
C ARG A 132 10.37 5.29 -8.01
N HIS A 133 11.68 5.19 -7.81
CA HIS A 133 12.30 5.39 -6.51
C HIS A 133 11.78 6.68 -5.86
N ASN A 134 11.58 6.63 -4.54
CA ASN A 134 11.07 7.72 -3.71
C ASN A 134 9.62 8.15 -3.97
N ASP A 135 8.88 7.54 -4.91
CA ASP A 135 7.44 7.78 -5.02
C ASP A 135 6.75 7.43 -3.68
N LEU A 136 5.82 8.29 -3.26
CA LEU A 136 4.86 7.95 -2.22
C LEU A 136 3.69 7.23 -2.90
N ILE A 137 3.50 5.96 -2.56
CA ILE A 137 2.42 5.16 -3.15
C ILE A 137 1.41 4.76 -2.11
N VAL A 138 0.16 4.72 -2.55
CA VAL A 138 -0.96 4.24 -1.73
C VAL A 138 -1.38 2.89 -2.27
N PHE A 139 -1.49 1.91 -1.39
CA PHE A 139 -1.72 0.51 -1.76
C PHE A 139 -2.60 -0.19 -0.73
N ASN A 140 -3.21 -1.29 -1.14
CA ASN A 140 -3.92 -2.19 -0.25
C ASN A 140 -2.92 -3.07 0.50
N PHE A 141 -3.13 -3.30 1.80
CA PHE A 141 -2.20 -4.03 2.66
C PHE A 141 -1.90 -5.46 2.15
N PRO A 142 -0.64 -5.84 1.87
CA PRO A 142 -0.30 -7.14 1.28
C PRO A 142 -0.60 -8.36 2.15
N GLU A 143 -0.51 -8.22 3.47
CA GLU A 143 -0.90 -9.25 4.44
C GLU A 143 -2.35 -9.10 4.94
N GLY A 144 -3.13 -8.20 4.32
CA GLY A 144 -4.51 -7.93 4.70
C GLY A 144 -5.55 -8.86 4.09
N ASP A 145 -5.15 -10.01 3.54
CA ASP A 145 -6.05 -11.07 3.09
C ASP A 145 -6.81 -11.68 4.26
N THR A 146 -6.15 -11.82 5.42
CA THR A 146 -6.76 -12.26 6.67
C THR A 146 -6.58 -11.17 7.73
N LEU A 147 -7.69 -10.64 8.24
CA LEU A 147 -7.68 -9.55 9.23
C LEU A 147 -8.39 -9.95 10.50
N LEU A 148 -7.96 -9.42 11.64
CA LEU A 148 -8.70 -9.51 12.89
C LEU A 148 -9.81 -8.44 12.90
N VAL A 149 -11.04 -8.84 13.20
CA VAL A 149 -12.25 -7.98 13.16
C VAL A 149 -12.14 -6.75 14.08
N ASN A 150 -11.26 -6.77 15.09
CA ASN A 150 -11.05 -5.64 16.00
C ASN A 150 -9.69 -4.96 15.84
N ARG A 151 -8.84 -5.43 14.91
CA ARG A 151 -7.44 -4.96 14.71
C ARG A 151 -7.10 -4.92 13.22
N TYR A 152 -7.83 -4.12 12.46
CA TYR A 152 -7.74 -4.12 10.99
C TYR A 152 -6.41 -3.59 10.42
N PHE A 153 -5.62 -2.84 11.20
CA PHE A 153 -4.33 -2.27 10.77
C PHE A 153 -3.12 -3.10 11.19
N GLU A 154 -3.36 -4.32 11.66
CA GLU A 154 -2.31 -5.21 12.14
C GLU A 154 -2.26 -6.48 11.31
N SER A 155 -1.05 -6.99 11.10
CA SER A 155 -0.88 -8.27 10.40
C SER A 155 -1.36 -9.41 11.29
N TYR A 156 -2.39 -10.13 10.82
CA TYR A 156 -2.79 -11.40 11.42
C TYR A 156 -1.61 -12.37 11.53
N TYR A 157 -0.77 -12.43 10.50
CA TYR A 157 0.37 -13.34 10.43
C TYR A 157 1.45 -12.99 11.45
N SER A 158 1.77 -11.70 11.62
CA SER A 158 2.73 -11.27 12.65
C SER A 158 2.19 -11.53 14.05
N LEU A 159 0.91 -11.23 14.30
CA LEU A 159 0.28 -11.52 15.59
C LEU A 159 0.22 -13.02 15.87
N LYS A 160 -0.01 -13.85 14.84
CA LYS A 160 0.04 -15.31 14.97
C LYS A 160 1.44 -15.81 15.29
N ARG A 161 2.49 -15.26 14.68
CA ARG A 161 3.89 -15.58 15.05
C ARG A 161 4.21 -15.19 16.49
N GLN A 162 3.69 -14.04 16.93
CA GLN A 162 3.97 -13.51 18.26
C GLN A 162 3.18 -14.20 19.38
N TYR A 163 1.92 -14.57 19.11
CA TYR A 163 0.96 -14.97 20.14
C TYR A 163 0.18 -16.25 19.84
N GLY A 164 0.46 -16.95 18.73
CA GLY A 164 -0.42 -17.95 18.14
C GLY A 164 -0.93 -19.03 19.08
N ASP A 165 -0.08 -19.49 20.01
CA ASP A 165 -0.43 -20.53 20.98
C ASP A 165 -0.79 -19.98 22.38
N MET A 166 -0.68 -18.67 22.56
CA MET A 166 -0.92 -18.03 23.84
C MET A 166 -2.43 -17.85 24.09
N LYS A 167 -2.85 -18.24 25.29
CA LYS A 167 -4.21 -18.06 25.79
C LYS A 167 -4.21 -17.08 26.95
N THR A 168 -5.30 -16.34 27.11
CA THR A 168 -5.54 -15.58 28.35
C THR A 168 -5.67 -16.53 29.54
N PRO A 169 -5.53 -16.05 30.80
CA PRO A 169 -5.80 -16.88 31.98
C PRO A 169 -7.20 -17.52 32.01
N GLY A 170 -8.17 -16.95 31.27
CA GLY A 170 -9.52 -17.51 31.08
C GLY A 170 -9.65 -18.47 29.89
N GLY A 171 -8.54 -18.90 29.27
CA GLY A 171 -8.51 -19.89 28.20
C GLY A 171 -8.85 -19.39 26.79
N GLN A 172 -9.09 -18.08 26.61
CA GLN A 172 -9.41 -17.51 25.30
C GLN A 172 -8.15 -17.28 24.47
N THR A 173 -8.20 -17.56 23.17
CA THR A 173 -7.09 -17.25 22.26
C THR A 173 -6.86 -15.74 22.19
N LEU A 174 -5.59 -15.30 22.21
CA LEU A 174 -5.26 -13.87 22.02
C LEU A 174 -5.62 -13.37 20.60
N LEU A 175 -5.71 -14.30 19.64
CA LEU A 175 -6.24 -14.03 18.31
C LEU A 175 -7.77 -14.09 18.34
N GLY A 176 -8.42 -12.98 17.99
CA GLY A 176 -9.87 -12.87 17.88
C GLY A 176 -10.44 -13.40 16.56
N LYS A 177 -11.70 -13.06 16.28
CA LYS A 177 -12.39 -13.43 15.03
C LYS A 177 -11.66 -12.86 13.80
N THR A 178 -11.49 -13.70 12.79
CA THR A 178 -10.86 -13.34 11.51
C THR A 178 -11.90 -13.02 10.43
N ALA A 179 -11.50 -12.25 9.43
CA ALA A 179 -12.26 -11.98 8.21
C ALA A 179 -11.35 -11.97 6.98
N TYR A 180 -11.79 -12.65 5.92
CA TYR A 180 -11.08 -12.65 4.64
C TYR A 180 -11.42 -11.41 3.80
N LYS A 181 -10.43 -10.80 3.14
CA LYS A 181 -10.62 -9.64 2.25
C LYS A 181 -9.89 -9.81 0.92
N SER A 182 -10.64 -9.58 -0.15
CA SER A 182 -10.10 -9.36 -1.51
C SER A 182 -9.18 -8.12 -1.51
N VAL A 183 -8.21 -8.06 -2.43
CA VAL A 183 -7.20 -6.98 -2.55
C VAL A 183 -7.87 -5.61 -2.48
N THR A 184 -8.96 -5.40 -3.22
CA THR A 184 -9.69 -4.12 -3.27
C THR A 184 -10.32 -3.68 -1.94
N ARG A 185 -10.58 -4.62 -1.03
CA ARG A 185 -11.24 -4.39 0.26
C ARG A 185 -10.28 -4.41 1.45
N ARG A 186 -8.97 -4.58 1.22
CA ARG A 186 -7.98 -4.53 2.30
C ARG A 186 -7.71 -3.08 2.72
N PRO A 187 -7.31 -2.83 3.97
CA PRO A 187 -6.91 -1.52 4.45
C PRO A 187 -5.87 -0.85 3.53
N LYS A 188 -5.90 0.48 3.44
CA LYS A 188 -4.96 1.25 2.63
C LYS A 188 -3.78 1.70 3.48
N TYR A 189 -2.59 1.59 2.91
CA TYR A 189 -1.33 2.06 3.48
C TYR A 189 -0.69 3.05 2.51
N ILE A 190 0.12 3.95 3.04
CA ILE A 190 1.06 4.78 2.27
C ILE A 190 2.47 4.48 2.73
N LYS A 191 3.38 4.34 1.78
CA LYS A 191 4.81 4.16 2.02
C LYS A 191 5.61 4.76 0.89
N ARG A 192 6.91 4.94 1.12
CA ARG A 192 7.87 5.33 0.10
C ARG A 192 8.40 4.11 -0.63
N VAL A 193 8.49 4.20 -1.96
CA VAL A 193 9.13 3.17 -2.79
C VAL A 193 10.64 3.25 -2.64
N VAL A 194 11.21 2.17 -2.13
CA VAL A 194 12.65 2.01 -1.90
C VAL A 194 13.32 1.25 -3.02
N ALA A 195 12.71 0.19 -3.53
CA ALA A 195 13.26 -0.61 -4.60
C ALA A 195 12.16 -1.00 -5.60
N LEU A 196 12.52 -1.01 -6.88
CA LEU A 196 11.69 -1.32 -8.03
C LEU A 196 11.84 -2.80 -8.46
N PRO A 197 10.99 -3.30 -9.37
CA PRO A 197 11.16 -4.64 -9.94
C PRO A 197 12.56 -4.82 -10.54
N GLY A 198 13.26 -5.87 -10.11
CA GLY A 198 14.61 -6.20 -10.53
C GLY A 198 15.73 -5.62 -9.66
N ASP A 199 15.42 -4.67 -8.77
CA ASP A 199 16.41 -4.13 -7.86
C ASP A 199 16.78 -5.12 -6.77
N THR A 200 17.98 -4.97 -6.21
CA THR A 200 18.44 -5.72 -5.03
C THR A 200 18.43 -4.81 -3.82
N VAL A 201 17.73 -5.20 -2.75
CA VAL A 201 17.68 -4.49 -1.47
C VAL A 201 18.53 -5.19 -0.41
N GLU A 202 19.25 -4.42 0.39
CA GLU A 202 20.08 -4.92 1.48
C GLU A 202 20.13 -3.89 2.61
N MET A 203 20.16 -4.36 3.85
CA MET A 203 20.44 -3.53 5.01
C MET A 203 21.80 -3.91 5.58
N ARG A 204 22.71 -2.93 5.64
CA ARG A 204 24.05 -3.08 6.18
C ARG A 204 24.21 -2.09 7.33
N ASP A 205 24.24 -2.60 8.56
CA ASP A 205 24.51 -1.78 9.76
C ASP A 205 23.54 -0.58 9.85
N GLY A 206 22.25 -0.89 9.69
CA GLY A 206 21.14 0.08 9.70
C GLY A 206 21.08 1.02 8.48
N THR A 207 21.98 0.86 7.52
CA THR A 207 21.98 1.63 6.27
C THR A 207 21.35 0.83 5.14
N LEU A 208 20.40 1.44 4.44
CA LEU A 208 19.72 0.86 3.29
C LEU A 208 20.57 1.00 2.02
N TRP A 209 20.76 -0.12 1.33
CA TRP A 209 21.44 -0.21 0.04
C TRP A 209 20.50 -0.78 -1.02
N VAL A 210 20.48 -0.15 -2.20
CA VAL A 210 19.75 -0.63 -3.37
C VAL A 210 20.72 -0.70 -4.54
N ASN A 211 20.82 -1.87 -5.19
CA ASN A 211 21.78 -2.14 -6.27
C ASN A 211 23.21 -1.75 -5.89
N HIS A 212 23.64 -2.12 -4.67
CA HIS A 212 24.93 -1.80 -4.08
C HIS A 212 25.22 -0.29 -3.91
N ARG A 213 24.20 0.57 -3.99
CA ARG A 213 24.31 2.01 -3.73
C ARG A 213 23.55 2.37 -2.46
N LYS A 214 24.17 3.18 -1.61
CA LYS A 214 23.52 3.72 -0.42
C LYS A 214 22.32 4.58 -0.83
N VAL A 215 21.17 4.31 -0.26
CA VAL A 215 19.94 5.09 -0.51
C VAL A 215 19.88 6.26 0.46
N SER A 216 19.74 7.48 -0.07
CA SER A 216 19.43 8.66 0.73
C SER A 216 17.97 8.61 1.17
N VAL A 217 17.72 8.83 2.46
CA VAL A 217 16.36 8.96 3.00
C VAL A 217 15.98 10.44 3.12
N PRO A 218 14.68 10.79 3.04
CA PRO A 218 14.24 12.16 3.28
C PRO A 218 14.72 12.70 4.63
N PRO A 219 15.05 14.00 4.75
CA PRO A 219 15.40 14.62 6.04
C PRO A 219 14.32 14.45 7.11
N THR A 220 13.06 14.32 6.71
CA THR A 220 11.91 14.06 7.59
C THR A 220 11.87 12.62 8.12
N SER A 221 12.70 11.71 7.64
CA SER A 221 12.72 10.31 8.09
C SER A 221 13.18 10.21 9.53
N VAL A 222 12.42 9.49 10.37
CA VAL A 222 12.71 9.32 11.80
C VAL A 222 13.50 8.05 12.04
N ARG A 223 14.46 8.11 12.96
CA ARG A 223 15.31 7.01 13.43
C ARG A 223 15.42 7.03 14.95
N LYS A 224 15.75 5.88 15.55
CA LYS A 224 16.12 5.82 16.97
C LYS A 224 17.60 6.16 17.13
N TYR A 225 17.90 6.95 18.16
CA TYR A 225 19.26 7.32 18.54
C TYR A 225 19.49 7.11 20.03
N VAL A 226 20.74 6.94 20.41
CA VAL A 226 21.21 6.94 21.80
C VAL A 226 22.30 7.98 21.97
N ASP A 227 22.39 8.58 23.16
CA ASP A 227 23.49 9.45 23.54
C ASP A 227 24.74 8.59 23.78
N ALA A 228 25.66 8.59 22.81
CA ALA A 228 26.89 7.80 22.88
C ALA A 228 27.87 8.34 23.93
N THR A 229 27.74 9.61 24.29
CA THR A 229 28.70 10.34 25.14
C THR A 229 28.27 10.43 26.60
N GLY A 230 26.99 10.15 26.90
CA GLY A 230 26.38 10.41 28.21
C GLY A 230 26.31 11.89 28.58
N ARG A 231 26.58 12.79 27.62
CA ARG A 231 26.63 14.27 27.78
C ARG A 231 25.63 14.98 26.87
N GLY A 232 25.05 14.26 25.90
CA GLY A 232 24.03 14.75 24.99
C GLY A 232 22.66 14.94 25.65
N ASP A 233 22.36 14.29 26.77
CA ASP A 233 21.06 14.44 27.46
C ASP A 233 20.77 15.89 27.86
N SER A 234 21.76 16.67 28.31
CA SER A 234 21.59 18.09 28.61
C SER A 234 21.34 18.93 27.36
N LEU A 235 22.03 18.64 26.25
CA LEU A 235 21.81 19.29 24.96
C LEU A 235 20.40 18.99 24.42
N LEU A 236 19.99 17.72 24.47
CA LEU A 236 18.68 17.26 24.03
C LEU A 236 17.57 17.92 24.86
N LYS A 237 17.74 18.04 26.19
CA LYS A 237 16.85 18.81 27.06
C LYS A 237 16.80 20.30 26.70
N ALA A 238 17.94 20.94 26.42
CA ALA A 238 18.01 22.34 26.02
C ALA A 238 17.30 22.59 24.67
N LEU A 239 17.33 21.61 23.77
CA LEU A 239 16.59 21.61 22.50
C LEU A 239 15.13 21.17 22.65
N ASN A 240 14.65 20.99 23.89
CA ASN A 240 13.31 20.51 24.23
C ASN A 240 12.96 19.15 23.59
N ILE A 241 13.97 18.32 23.33
CA ILE A 241 13.82 16.95 22.84
C ILE A 241 13.70 16.02 24.03
N ARG A 242 12.56 15.33 24.11
CA ARG A 242 12.28 14.36 25.18
C ARG A 242 12.62 12.94 24.73
N PRO A 243 13.14 12.08 25.62
CA PRO A 243 13.37 10.68 25.29
C PRO A 243 12.03 9.97 25.05
N TYR A 244 12.00 9.11 24.03
CA TYR A 244 10.85 8.27 23.68
C TYR A 244 10.59 7.21 24.76
N ASN A 245 11.66 6.54 25.23
CA ASN A 245 11.60 5.58 26.32
C ASN A 245 12.97 5.41 26.99
N ARG A 246 12.99 4.93 28.24
CA ARG A 246 14.21 4.50 28.96
C ARG A 246 14.24 2.97 28.96
N TYR A 247 15.24 2.36 28.33
CA TYR A 247 15.33 0.89 28.32
C TYR A 247 15.61 0.37 29.74
N LEU A 248 14.79 -0.58 30.21
CA LEU A 248 14.73 -1.08 31.59
C LEU A 248 15.92 -1.95 32.05
N GLN A 249 17.02 -2.00 31.30
CA GLN A 249 18.25 -2.70 31.72
C GLN A 249 19.49 -1.82 31.87
N LYS A 250 19.53 -0.59 31.29
CA LYS A 250 20.76 0.24 31.29
C LYS A 250 20.58 1.75 31.50
N GLN A 251 19.36 2.24 31.80
CA GLN A 251 19.06 3.69 32.00
C GLN A 251 19.40 4.64 30.83
N THR A 252 19.99 4.18 29.73
CA THR A 252 20.29 5.02 28.57
C THR A 252 18.99 5.49 27.89
N PRO A 253 18.78 6.81 27.74
CA PRO A 253 17.61 7.32 27.05
C PRO A 253 17.68 7.06 25.55
N ILE A 254 16.54 6.67 24.96
CA ILE A 254 16.39 6.52 23.51
C ILE A 254 15.61 7.73 22.99
N TYR A 255 16.08 8.30 21.89
CA TYR A 255 15.45 9.45 21.24
C TYR A 255 14.98 9.03 19.85
N GLU A 256 13.84 9.57 19.42
CA GLU A 256 13.35 9.43 18.05
C GLU A 256 13.52 10.79 17.37
N LEU A 257 14.43 10.86 16.41
CA LEU A 257 14.83 12.11 15.76
C LEU A 257 14.75 11.95 14.25
N SER A 258 14.40 13.02 13.55
CA SER A 258 14.51 13.05 12.09
C SER A 258 15.97 13.16 11.67
N VAL A 259 16.30 12.58 10.51
CA VAL A 259 17.65 12.66 9.92
C VAL A 259 18.07 14.12 9.69
N GLY A 260 17.12 14.97 9.30
CA GLY A 260 17.33 16.40 9.11
C GLY A 260 17.65 17.13 10.42
N GLN A 261 16.97 16.81 11.52
CA GLN A 261 17.25 17.40 12.83
C GLN A 261 18.69 17.12 13.28
N VAL A 262 19.17 15.88 13.09
CA VAL A 262 20.56 15.53 13.43
C VAL A 262 21.54 16.25 12.51
N ALA A 263 21.30 16.24 11.19
CA ALA A 263 22.19 16.85 10.21
C ALA A 263 22.28 18.40 10.33
N GLN A 264 21.23 19.08 10.80
CA GLN A 264 21.21 20.53 10.96
C GLN A 264 21.92 21.02 12.23
N HIS A 265 22.16 20.14 13.19
CA HIS A 265 22.79 20.49 14.46
C HIS A 265 24.09 19.70 14.63
N ALA A 266 25.22 20.32 14.27
CA ALA A 266 26.55 19.70 14.42
C ALA A 266 26.81 19.17 15.83
N ALA A 267 26.29 19.85 16.86
CA ALA A 267 26.33 19.37 18.23
C ALA A 267 25.55 18.06 18.39
N LEU A 268 24.32 17.95 17.89
CA LEU A 268 23.56 16.69 17.94
C LEU A 268 24.27 15.57 17.19
N ASP A 269 24.75 15.82 15.97
CA ASP A 269 25.47 14.83 15.16
C ASP A 269 26.70 14.25 15.88
N SER A 270 27.37 15.06 16.69
CA SER A 270 28.53 14.62 17.49
C SER A 270 28.17 13.87 18.79
N HIS A 271 26.92 13.96 19.26
CA HIS A 271 26.49 13.42 20.56
C HIS A 271 25.59 12.19 20.46
N VAL A 272 24.82 12.06 19.39
CA VAL A 272 23.90 10.94 19.21
C VAL A 272 24.39 10.00 18.12
N VAL A 273 24.20 8.69 18.34
CA VAL A 273 24.47 7.67 17.33
C VAL A 273 23.18 6.89 17.05
N PRO A 274 22.94 6.44 15.79
CA PRO A 274 21.81 5.58 15.50
C PRO A 274 21.82 4.34 16.39
N LEU A 275 20.67 4.03 16.99
CA LEU A 275 20.49 2.79 17.72
C LEU A 275 20.37 1.65 16.71
N ARG A 276 21.23 0.64 16.86
CA ARG A 276 21.31 -0.51 15.95
C ARG A 276 21.20 -1.82 16.70
N VAL A 277 20.58 -2.81 16.06
CA VAL A 277 20.53 -4.19 16.52
C VAL A 277 21.78 -4.92 16.03
N PRO A 278 22.59 -5.53 16.91
CA PRO A 278 23.77 -6.31 16.51
C PRO A 278 23.44 -7.43 15.51
N ALA A 279 24.35 -7.71 14.57
CA ALA A 279 24.14 -8.70 13.51
C ALA A 279 23.92 -10.14 14.02
N ASP A 280 24.42 -10.47 15.21
CA ASP A 280 24.26 -11.77 15.86
C ASP A 280 22.92 -11.93 16.61
N GLN A 281 22.12 -10.86 16.69
CA GLN A 281 20.80 -10.83 17.29
C GLN A 281 19.72 -10.89 16.19
N PRO A 282 19.23 -12.08 15.81
CA PRO A 282 18.18 -12.22 14.80
C PRO A 282 16.83 -11.73 15.34
N ASP A 283 16.00 -11.23 14.42
CA ASP A 283 14.63 -10.81 14.69
C ASP A 283 13.65 -11.74 13.94
N PRO A 284 12.91 -12.61 14.66
CA PRO A 284 11.99 -13.57 14.03
C PRO A 284 10.80 -12.90 13.34
N TYR A 285 10.57 -11.60 13.54
CA TYR A 285 9.49 -10.86 12.89
C TYR A 285 9.90 -10.25 11.56
N VAL A 286 11.20 -10.21 11.25
CA VAL A 286 11.71 -9.64 10.01
C VAL A 286 11.55 -10.63 8.86
N PHE A 287 11.04 -10.12 7.74
CA PHE A 287 11.22 -10.60 6.38
C PHE A 287 12.41 -11.55 6.11
N PRO A 288 12.34 -12.89 5.88
CA PRO A 288 11.20 -13.81 5.75
C PRO A 288 10.94 -14.75 6.96
N HIS A 289 11.21 -14.27 8.17
CA HIS A 289 10.89 -14.83 9.49
C HIS A 289 11.78 -15.96 10.03
N ASP A 290 12.38 -16.78 9.16
CA ASP A 290 13.27 -17.87 9.58
C ASP A 290 14.72 -17.70 9.08
N PHE A 291 15.13 -16.46 8.85
CA PHE A 291 16.52 -16.11 8.56
C PHE A 291 17.18 -15.53 9.81
N ARG A 292 18.51 -15.69 9.94
CA ARG A 292 19.30 -15.04 11.01
C ARG A 292 19.52 -13.55 10.72
N TRP A 293 18.47 -12.86 10.29
CA TRP A 293 18.46 -11.47 9.91
C TRP A 293 17.76 -10.63 10.97
N ASN A 294 18.02 -9.32 10.95
CA ASN A 294 17.27 -8.34 11.70
C ASN A 294 17.06 -7.07 10.87
N VAL A 295 16.38 -6.07 11.44
CA VAL A 295 16.02 -4.83 10.73
C VAL A 295 17.20 -3.98 10.27
N ASP A 296 18.39 -4.19 10.84
CA ASP A 296 19.63 -3.47 10.56
C ASP A 296 20.64 -4.30 9.75
N HIS A 297 20.41 -5.62 9.64
CA HIS A 297 21.27 -6.60 8.98
C HIS A 297 20.43 -7.67 8.26
N TYR A 298 20.13 -7.45 6.99
CA TYR A 298 19.42 -8.44 6.16
C TYR A 298 19.70 -8.27 4.67
N GLY A 299 19.39 -9.33 3.91
CA GLY A 299 19.63 -9.38 2.48
C GLY A 299 21.05 -9.84 2.12
N PRO A 300 21.44 -9.69 0.84
CA PRO A 300 20.67 -9.06 -0.25
C PRO A 300 19.39 -9.84 -0.64
N VAL A 301 18.35 -9.11 -1.06
CA VAL A 301 17.09 -9.66 -1.58
C VAL A 301 16.79 -9.02 -2.93
N VAL A 302 16.63 -9.84 -3.98
CA VAL A 302 16.18 -9.36 -5.30
C VAL A 302 14.67 -9.17 -5.27
N VAL A 303 14.20 -7.99 -5.66
CA VAL A 303 12.79 -7.66 -5.81
C VAL A 303 12.27 -8.25 -7.12
N PRO A 304 11.31 -9.18 -7.10
CA PRO A 304 10.89 -9.86 -8.32
C PRO A 304 10.25 -8.94 -9.36
N ALA A 305 10.49 -9.22 -10.64
CA ALA A 305 9.88 -8.50 -11.77
C ALA A 305 9.02 -9.43 -12.61
N ARG A 306 7.99 -8.88 -13.28
CA ARG A 306 7.18 -9.69 -14.20
C ARG A 306 8.07 -10.35 -15.25
N GLY A 307 7.93 -11.66 -15.41
CA GLY A 307 8.72 -12.47 -16.34
C GLY A 307 10.11 -12.84 -15.83
N MET A 308 10.52 -12.38 -14.64
CA MET A 308 11.75 -12.81 -14.01
C MET A 308 11.66 -14.29 -13.64
N ARG A 309 12.70 -15.06 -13.99
CA ARG A 309 12.87 -16.44 -13.54
C ARG A 309 13.61 -16.42 -12.21
N LEU A 310 12.96 -16.90 -11.15
CA LEU A 310 13.53 -17.13 -9.83
C LEU A 310 13.97 -18.58 -9.72
N ASP A 311 15.18 -18.82 -9.22
CA ASP A 311 15.58 -20.16 -8.79
C ASP A 311 14.96 -20.45 -7.42
N VAL A 312 14.37 -21.63 -7.25
CA VAL A 312 13.70 -22.04 -6.01
C VAL A 312 14.29 -23.35 -5.47
N ASN A 313 14.49 -23.40 -4.16
CA ASN A 313 14.97 -24.55 -3.38
C ASN A 313 14.49 -24.46 -1.93
N GLU A 314 14.76 -25.47 -1.10
CA GLU A 314 14.26 -25.51 0.28
C GLU A 314 14.76 -24.34 1.16
N ARG A 315 15.88 -23.71 0.79
CA ARG A 315 16.50 -22.63 1.58
C ARG A 315 15.93 -21.26 1.24
N ASN A 316 15.71 -20.97 -0.05
CA ASN A 316 15.25 -19.66 -0.50
C ASN A 316 13.73 -19.59 -0.69
N ILE A 317 13.03 -20.73 -0.68
CA ILE A 317 11.58 -20.76 -0.91
C ILE A 317 10.81 -19.89 0.08
N LEU A 318 11.32 -19.71 1.31
CA LEU A 318 10.72 -18.83 2.31
C LEU A 318 10.62 -17.36 1.86
N LEU A 319 11.55 -16.89 1.02
CA LEU A 319 11.47 -15.55 0.44
C LEU A 319 10.31 -15.43 -0.55
N TYR A 320 9.99 -16.51 -1.27
CA TYR A 320 9.07 -16.48 -2.40
C TYR A 320 7.74 -17.19 -2.14
N ALA A 321 7.59 -17.86 -1.01
CA ALA A 321 6.44 -18.73 -0.73
C ALA A 321 5.12 -17.97 -0.85
N ARG A 322 5.01 -16.83 -0.17
CA ARG A 322 3.80 -15.99 -0.21
C ARG A 322 3.56 -15.36 -1.59
N LEU A 323 4.63 -15.06 -2.33
CA LEU A 323 4.54 -14.57 -3.70
C LEU A 323 3.89 -15.63 -4.60
N ILE A 324 4.41 -16.84 -4.58
CA ILE A 324 3.99 -17.95 -5.43
C ILE A 324 2.56 -18.39 -5.05
N ASP A 325 2.32 -18.61 -3.76
CA ASP A 325 1.07 -19.18 -3.25
C ASP A 325 -0.05 -18.14 -3.21
N VAL A 326 0.14 -17.10 -2.40
CA VAL A 326 -0.94 -16.16 -2.07
C VAL A 326 -1.10 -15.07 -3.12
N TYR A 327 -0.01 -14.53 -3.66
CA TYR A 327 -0.08 -13.37 -4.57
C TYR A 327 -0.32 -13.78 -6.03
N GLU A 328 0.26 -14.89 -6.46
CA GLU A 328 0.16 -15.38 -7.84
C GLU A 328 -0.74 -16.61 -7.99
N GLY A 329 -1.30 -17.13 -6.89
CA GLY A 329 -2.38 -18.10 -6.88
C GLY A 329 -1.98 -19.51 -7.30
N ASN A 330 -0.75 -19.93 -6.99
CA ASN A 330 -0.29 -21.29 -7.29
C ASN A 330 -0.33 -22.17 -6.03
N GLU A 331 -0.50 -23.48 -6.19
CA GLU A 331 -0.31 -24.40 -5.07
C GLU A 331 1.20 -24.58 -4.82
N LEU A 332 1.67 -24.29 -3.61
CA LEU A 332 3.07 -24.49 -3.21
C LEU A 332 3.15 -25.53 -2.09
N SER A 333 4.03 -26.53 -2.27
CA SER A 333 4.39 -27.45 -1.18
C SER A 333 5.89 -27.77 -1.21
N VAL A 334 6.46 -28.04 -0.04
CA VAL A 334 7.87 -28.43 0.11
C VAL A 334 7.91 -29.80 0.77
N ARG A 335 8.59 -30.77 0.15
CA ARG A 335 8.72 -32.16 0.63
C ARG A 335 10.20 -32.53 0.70
N GLY A 336 10.78 -32.47 1.88
CA GLY A 336 12.24 -32.57 2.01
C GLY A 336 12.91 -31.45 1.21
N ASP A 337 13.74 -31.82 0.25
CA ASP A 337 14.48 -30.88 -0.61
C ASP A 337 13.74 -30.55 -1.92
N GLU A 338 12.55 -31.12 -2.13
CA GLU A 338 11.75 -30.89 -3.33
C GLU A 338 10.75 -29.74 -3.13
N VAL A 339 10.81 -28.75 -4.01
CA VAL A 339 9.79 -27.70 -4.13
C VAL A 339 8.81 -28.09 -5.23
N LEU A 340 7.53 -28.21 -4.88
CA LEU A 340 6.45 -28.53 -5.80
C LEU A 340 5.56 -27.30 -6.00
N ILE A 341 5.37 -26.89 -7.26
CA ILE A 341 4.45 -25.82 -7.65
C ILE A 341 3.38 -26.43 -8.57
N ASN A 342 2.10 -26.29 -8.20
CA ASN A 342 0.97 -26.90 -8.90
C ASN A 342 1.15 -28.42 -9.12
N GLY A 343 1.65 -29.11 -8.09
CA GLY A 343 1.92 -30.54 -8.11
C GLY A 343 3.18 -30.99 -8.86
N GLN A 344 3.93 -30.07 -9.47
CA GLN A 344 5.14 -30.38 -10.23
C GLN A 344 6.41 -30.00 -9.47
N VAL A 345 7.34 -30.95 -9.33
CA VAL A 345 8.69 -30.66 -8.80
C VAL A 345 9.39 -29.68 -9.74
N THR A 346 9.79 -28.53 -9.23
CA THR A 346 10.46 -27.49 -10.01
C THR A 346 11.61 -26.85 -9.23
N ARG A 347 12.60 -26.37 -9.98
CA ARG A 347 13.73 -25.59 -9.46
C ARG A 347 13.67 -24.13 -9.86
N SER A 348 12.62 -23.73 -10.58
CA SER A 348 12.44 -22.34 -10.97
C SER A 348 10.97 -21.93 -11.06
N TYR A 349 10.72 -20.64 -10.86
CA TYR A 349 9.41 -20.02 -10.96
C TYR A 349 9.49 -18.74 -11.80
N VAL A 350 8.48 -18.48 -12.63
CA VAL A 350 8.41 -17.25 -13.45
C VAL A 350 7.35 -16.34 -12.87
N CYS A 351 7.75 -15.15 -12.42
CA CYS A 351 6.85 -14.20 -11.80
C CYS A 351 5.79 -13.66 -12.78
N LYS A 352 4.53 -13.70 -12.39
CA LYS A 352 3.38 -13.20 -13.16
C LYS A 352 3.24 -11.67 -13.06
N MET A 353 3.77 -11.03 -12.03
CA MET A 353 3.69 -9.57 -11.88
C MET A 353 4.95 -8.91 -11.32
N ASP A 354 4.95 -7.58 -11.40
CA ASP A 354 5.97 -6.73 -10.80
C ASP A 354 5.78 -6.63 -9.29
N TYR A 355 6.89 -6.59 -8.54
CA TYR A 355 6.91 -6.39 -7.10
C TYR A 355 7.73 -5.17 -6.72
N TYR A 356 7.47 -4.64 -5.53
CA TYR A 356 8.10 -3.44 -5.01
C TYR A 356 8.55 -3.66 -3.58
N TRP A 357 9.59 -2.94 -3.16
CA TRP A 357 9.97 -2.83 -1.76
C TRP A 357 9.62 -1.43 -1.26
N VAL A 358 8.86 -1.36 -0.18
CA VAL A 358 8.40 -0.09 0.37
C VAL A 358 8.74 0.04 1.84
N MET A 359 9.07 1.26 2.27
CA MET A 359 9.41 1.57 3.66
C MET A 359 8.69 2.83 4.12
N GLY A 360 8.41 2.88 5.43
CA GLY A 360 7.90 4.10 6.06
C GLY A 360 9.04 5.03 6.46
N ASP A 361 8.80 6.32 6.34
CA ASP A 361 9.80 7.33 6.71
C ASP A 361 9.98 7.38 8.23
N ASN A 362 8.92 7.11 9.02
CA ASN A 362 9.01 6.88 10.46
C ASN A 362 9.36 5.42 10.76
N GLN A 363 10.64 5.06 10.55
CA GLN A 363 11.13 3.69 10.59
C GLN A 363 10.81 2.95 11.92
N PRO A 364 10.94 3.57 13.11
CA PRO A 364 10.55 2.97 14.39
C PRO A 364 9.11 2.49 14.48
N HIS A 365 8.19 3.20 13.82
CA HIS A 365 6.75 2.99 13.88
C HIS A 365 6.17 2.52 12.55
N SER A 366 7.02 1.95 11.70
CA SER A 366 6.63 1.50 10.37
C SER A 366 6.71 -0.02 10.26
N PHE A 367 5.54 -0.66 10.33
CA PHE A 367 5.35 -1.96 9.70
C PHE A 367 5.36 -1.74 8.18
N ASP A 368 6.35 -2.32 7.49
CA ASP A 368 6.64 -2.17 6.07
C ASP A 368 7.29 -3.42 5.44
N SER A 369 7.86 -3.32 4.23
CA SER A 369 8.41 -4.48 3.50
C SER A 369 9.50 -5.24 4.26
N ARG A 370 10.15 -4.61 5.26
CA ARG A 370 11.06 -5.32 6.16
C ARG A 370 10.38 -6.42 6.96
N TYR A 371 9.06 -6.35 7.14
CA TYR A 371 8.30 -7.31 7.92
C TYR A 371 7.35 -8.15 7.08
N TRP A 372 6.69 -7.57 6.06
CA TRP A 372 5.75 -8.31 5.20
C TRP A 372 6.35 -8.77 3.86
N GLY A 373 7.57 -8.34 3.53
CA GLY A 373 8.23 -8.66 2.25
C GLY A 373 7.71 -7.85 1.06
N PHE A 374 7.50 -8.52 -0.06
CA PHE A 374 7.22 -7.89 -1.35
C PHE A 374 5.81 -7.27 -1.44
N LEU A 375 5.71 -6.06 -2.02
CA LEU A 375 4.44 -5.41 -2.37
C LEU A 375 4.07 -5.74 -3.83
N PRO A 376 2.97 -6.47 -4.10
CA PRO A 376 2.60 -6.83 -5.46
C PRO A 376 1.98 -5.66 -6.24
N ALA A 377 2.24 -5.57 -7.55
CA ALA A 377 1.75 -4.47 -8.39
C ALA A 377 0.23 -4.28 -8.38
N ASN A 378 -0.57 -5.34 -8.22
CA ASN A 378 -2.04 -5.26 -8.17
C ASN A 378 -2.56 -4.61 -6.88
N HIS A 379 -1.73 -4.51 -5.83
CA HIS A 379 -2.09 -3.86 -4.57
C HIS A 379 -1.98 -2.33 -4.66
N ILE A 380 -1.13 -1.80 -5.54
CA ILE A 380 -0.92 -0.35 -5.67
C ILE A 380 -2.19 0.31 -6.23
N ILE A 381 -2.69 1.34 -5.56
CA ILE A 381 -3.87 2.11 -6.00
C ILE A 381 -3.43 3.25 -6.90
N GLY A 382 -2.40 3.99 -6.50
CA GLY A 382 -1.85 5.12 -7.24
C GLY A 382 -0.67 5.78 -6.50
N VAL A 383 -0.17 6.85 -7.09
CA VAL A 383 0.92 7.66 -6.52
C VAL A 383 0.29 8.88 -5.84
N SER A 384 0.86 9.32 -4.73
CA SER A 384 0.46 10.54 -4.03
C SER A 384 1.42 11.68 -4.34
N PRO A 385 1.06 12.61 -5.26
CA PRO A 385 1.92 13.75 -5.60
C PRO A 385 1.78 14.93 -4.62
N LEU A 386 0.71 14.99 -3.83
CA LEU A 386 0.34 16.16 -3.03
C LEU A 386 -0.01 15.75 -1.60
N GLN A 387 0.47 16.54 -0.64
CA GLN A 387 0.17 16.39 0.79
C GLN A 387 -0.68 17.59 1.22
N PHE A 388 -1.81 17.34 1.86
CA PHE A 388 -2.62 18.38 2.48
C PHE A 388 -2.54 18.18 3.99
N HIS A 389 -1.76 19.03 4.64
CA HIS A 389 -1.77 19.13 6.10
C HIS A 389 -3.10 19.75 6.48
N VAL A 390 -3.90 19.05 7.29
CA VAL A 390 -5.22 19.54 7.70
C VAL A 390 -5.12 20.46 8.93
N ASP A 391 -3.92 20.62 9.49
CA ASP A 391 -3.71 21.47 10.65
C ASP A 391 -3.51 22.94 10.25
N GLY A 392 -4.55 23.73 10.47
CA GLY A 392 -4.51 25.19 10.55
C GLY A 392 -4.03 25.67 11.92
N HIS A 393 -2.92 25.12 12.42
CA HIS A 393 -2.23 25.65 13.59
C HIS A 393 -0.86 26.18 13.17
N GLU A 394 -0.79 27.52 13.14
CA GLU A 394 0.41 28.34 13.02
C GLU A 394 1.48 27.99 14.07
#